data_AF-A0AAU7DFY9-F1
#
_entry.id   AF-A0AAU7DFY9-F1
#
_cell.length_a   1.000
_cell.length_b   1.000
_cell.length_c   1.000
_cell.angle_alpha   90.00
_cell.angle_beta   90.00
_cell.angle_gamma   90.00
#
_symmetry.space_group_name_H-M   'P 1'
#
loop_
_entity.id
_entity.type
_entity.pdbx_description
1 polymer ?
#
loop_
_entity_poly.entity_id
_entity_poly.type
_entity_poly.pdbx_seq_one_letter_code
_entity_poly.pdbx_strand_id
1 'polypeptide(L)'
;MASSRVSYLWNDLKAPQGFRTAVSLHSHTNESRETLSSLAKFGSQYALMRHLMAKLERRSEANHGMRANYKAAYWTPPLTPKRAFDLESQQIEKLDLAAMVSLTDHDNIRAPQILQSAAEAPSLPVSVEWTAPYGDQSFHLGIHNLPAASASIWMEVLASYTINPSEERLKEILVALDAEPEVLVVFNHPMWDLYLVGTRTHNFLVNEFIHKYGPWIHALELNGLRHWDENRAVRQLSEQWDILLISGGDRHGLEPNANLNLTNATSFSEFVHEIRVEKKSDILFMPQYAEPWKHRMLRSAVDAIRDYPDFPQGSRRWDQRVFHPDADGVVRPLSDLWPDGTAPAAMTCGIGVVRMMGKGVVSQLFRMAWSESHELREALGEFNAPAPVTTCLEAPTP
;
A
#
# COMPACT_ATOMS: atom_id res chain seq x y z
N MET A 1 -3.24 20.23 18.72
CA MET A 1 -2.00 19.44 18.46
C MET A 1 -2.44 18.03 18.12
N ALA A 2 -1.86 17.46 17.07
CA ALA A 2 -2.10 16.09 16.67
C ALA A 2 -1.60 15.13 17.77
N SER A 3 -2.43 14.15 18.14
CA SER A 3 -2.10 13.14 19.14
C SER A 3 -2.15 11.75 18.51
N SER A 4 -0.99 11.24 18.10
CA SER A 4 -0.84 9.87 17.60
C SER A 4 -0.18 8.98 18.64
N ARG A 5 -0.81 7.85 18.96
CA ARG A 5 -0.23 6.80 19.81
C ARG A 5 0.08 5.59 18.95
N VAL A 6 1.29 5.05 19.08
CA VAL A 6 1.71 3.82 18.40
C VAL A 6 1.94 2.73 19.44
N SER A 7 1.28 1.59 19.25
CA SER A 7 1.39 0.40 20.11
C SER A 7 1.80 -0.81 19.27
N TYR A 8 2.42 -1.78 19.92
CA TYR A 8 2.94 -3.00 19.28
C TYR A 8 2.37 -4.21 20.01
N LEU A 9 1.60 -5.05 19.33
CA LEU A 9 0.88 -6.14 20.00
C LEU A 9 1.84 -7.17 20.62
N TRP A 10 3.04 -7.34 20.05
CA TRP A 10 4.06 -8.25 20.60
C TRP A 10 4.77 -7.69 21.85
N ASN A 11 4.64 -6.38 22.13
CA ASN A 11 5.17 -5.76 23.35
C ASN A 11 4.09 -5.60 24.42
N ASP A 12 2.88 -5.24 24.02
CA ASP A 12 1.72 -5.09 24.91
C ASP A 12 0.50 -5.81 24.33
N LEU A 13 0.27 -7.03 24.83
CA LEU A 13 -0.88 -7.86 24.46
C LEU A 13 -2.23 -7.24 24.87
N LYS A 14 -2.22 -6.26 25.76
CA LYS A 14 -3.42 -5.55 26.23
C LYS A 14 -3.65 -4.24 25.48
N ALA A 15 -2.80 -3.87 24.53
CA ALA A 15 -2.97 -2.64 23.74
C ALA A 15 -4.35 -2.48 23.09
N PRO A 16 -5.03 -3.56 22.61
CA PRO A 16 -6.40 -3.45 22.09
C PRO A 16 -7.48 -3.20 23.16
N GLN A 17 -7.20 -3.44 24.44
CA GLN A 17 -8.19 -3.33 25.52
C GLN A 17 -8.63 -1.86 25.70
N GLY A 18 -9.94 -1.65 25.79
CA GLY A 18 -10.53 -0.31 25.94
C GLY A 18 -10.98 0.34 24.62
N PHE A 19 -10.73 -0.32 23.49
CA PHE A 19 -11.31 0.01 22.20
C PHE A 19 -12.48 -0.92 21.89
N ARG A 20 -13.40 -0.46 21.04
CA ARG A 20 -14.55 -1.25 20.58
C ARG A 20 -14.35 -1.80 19.17
N THR A 21 -13.54 -1.11 18.40
CA THR A 21 -13.41 -1.32 16.96
C THR A 21 -11.94 -1.18 16.57
N ALA A 22 -11.53 -1.92 15.55
CA ALA A 22 -10.33 -1.60 14.79
C ALA A 22 -10.66 -1.37 13.31
N VAL A 23 -9.89 -0.49 12.68
CA VAL A 23 -9.99 -0.14 11.27
C VAL A 23 -8.78 -0.66 10.53
N SER A 24 -9.01 -1.47 9.49
CA SER A 24 -7.99 -1.84 8.51
C SER A 24 -8.12 -0.89 7.32
N LEU A 25 -7.08 -0.11 7.06
CA LEU A 25 -7.00 0.84 5.95
C LEU A 25 -5.97 0.35 4.93
N HIS A 26 -6.21 0.66 3.66
CA HIS A 26 -5.23 0.51 2.59
C HIS A 26 -4.83 -0.95 2.30
N SER A 27 -5.62 -1.59 1.42
CA SER A 27 -5.34 -2.92 0.89
C SER A 27 -5.88 -3.07 -0.54
N HIS A 28 -5.21 -3.89 -1.35
CA HIS A 28 -5.43 -4.02 -2.78
C HIS A 28 -6.01 -5.38 -3.18
N THR A 29 -7.11 -5.36 -3.91
CA THR A 29 -7.81 -6.52 -4.43
C THR A 29 -7.39 -6.80 -5.87
N ASN A 30 -7.94 -7.84 -6.48
CA ASN A 30 -7.77 -8.13 -7.90
C ASN A 30 -8.39 -7.09 -8.84
N GLU A 31 -9.05 -6.05 -8.32
CA GLU A 31 -9.47 -4.86 -9.07
C GLU A 31 -8.36 -3.77 -9.11
N SER A 32 -7.27 -3.91 -8.33
CA SER A 32 -6.10 -3.03 -8.43
C SER A 32 -5.19 -3.43 -9.59
N ARG A 33 -4.62 -2.42 -10.26
CA ARG A 33 -3.67 -2.61 -11.36
C ARG A 33 -2.27 -2.17 -10.94
N GLU A 34 -1.43 -3.14 -10.64
CA GLU A 34 -0.05 -2.91 -10.23
C GLU A 34 0.88 -2.86 -11.43
N THR A 35 1.45 -1.69 -11.71
CA THR A 35 2.22 -1.46 -12.94
C THR A 35 3.56 -2.21 -12.92
N LEU A 36 3.89 -2.90 -14.01
CA LEU A 36 5.18 -3.61 -14.14
C LEU A 36 6.38 -2.69 -14.41
N SER A 37 6.15 -1.40 -14.70
CA SER A 37 7.20 -0.42 -14.99
C SER A 37 8.19 -0.27 -13.84
N SER A 38 7.69 -0.24 -12.60
CA SER A 38 8.54 -0.08 -11.41
C SER A 38 9.35 -1.35 -11.15
N LEU A 39 8.76 -2.53 -11.37
CA LEU A 39 9.45 -3.82 -11.31
C LEU A 39 10.53 -3.95 -12.39
N ALA A 40 10.25 -3.49 -13.61
CA ALA A 40 11.22 -3.50 -14.71
C ALA A 40 12.41 -2.56 -14.42
N LYS A 41 12.15 -1.35 -13.92
CA LYS A 41 13.19 -0.42 -13.47
C LYS A 41 14.06 -1.05 -12.37
N PHE A 42 13.45 -1.66 -11.36
CA PHE A 42 14.18 -2.35 -10.29
C PHE A 42 15.03 -3.52 -10.82
N GLY A 43 14.44 -4.41 -11.63
CA GLY A 43 15.13 -5.56 -12.21
C GLY A 43 16.33 -5.15 -13.09
N SER A 44 16.26 -3.99 -13.74
CA SER A 44 17.34 -3.45 -14.57
C SER A 44 18.58 -3.05 -13.77
N GLN A 45 18.48 -2.87 -12.45
CA GLN A 45 19.63 -2.57 -11.59
C GLN A 45 20.64 -3.73 -11.57
N TYR A 46 20.20 -4.98 -11.79
CA TYR A 46 21.04 -6.17 -11.78
C TYR A 46 21.50 -6.54 -13.19
N ALA A 47 22.82 -6.52 -13.44
CA ALA A 47 23.40 -6.73 -14.77
C ALA A 47 22.99 -8.05 -15.44
N LEU A 48 23.00 -9.16 -14.69
CA LEU A 48 22.62 -10.48 -15.22
C LEU A 48 21.15 -10.54 -15.60
N MET A 49 20.27 -10.01 -14.74
CA MET A 49 18.82 -9.97 -14.98
C MET A 49 18.50 -9.13 -16.22
N ARG A 50 19.10 -7.94 -16.32
CA ARG A 50 18.98 -7.06 -17.49
C ARG A 50 19.37 -7.75 -18.79
N HIS A 51 20.48 -8.50 -18.80
CA HIS A 51 20.90 -9.22 -20.02
C HIS A 51 19.92 -10.34 -20.40
N LEU A 52 19.43 -11.09 -19.41
CA LEU A 52 18.44 -12.15 -19.63
C LEU A 52 17.12 -11.59 -20.17
N MET A 53 16.60 -10.54 -19.55
CA MET A 53 15.36 -9.87 -19.96
C MET A 53 15.47 -9.32 -21.39
N ALA A 54 16.55 -8.58 -21.69
CA ALA A 54 16.79 -8.06 -23.04
C ALA A 54 16.94 -9.17 -24.10
N LYS A 55 17.41 -10.36 -23.71
CA LYS A 55 17.45 -11.53 -24.61
C LYS A 55 16.05 -12.10 -24.84
N LEU A 56 15.22 -12.21 -23.80
CA LEU A 56 13.85 -12.70 -23.92
C LEU A 56 12.98 -11.75 -24.73
N GLU A 57 13.07 -10.45 -24.49
CA GLU A 57 12.37 -9.39 -25.21
C GLU A 57 12.71 -9.42 -26.71
N ARG A 58 14.00 -9.44 -27.06
CA ARG A 58 14.42 -9.52 -28.47
C ARG A 58 13.93 -10.78 -29.18
N ARG A 59 13.88 -11.91 -28.48
CA ARG A 59 13.34 -13.16 -29.05
C ARG A 59 11.83 -13.08 -29.22
N SER A 60 11.12 -12.49 -28.27
CA SER A 60 9.67 -12.27 -28.37
C SER A 60 9.34 -11.40 -29.58
N GLU A 61 10.08 -10.31 -29.77
CA GLU A 61 9.91 -9.42 -30.93
C GLU A 61 10.26 -10.12 -32.25
N ALA A 62 11.43 -10.75 -32.33
CA ALA A 62 11.91 -11.36 -33.58
C ALA A 62 11.07 -12.55 -34.04
N ASN A 63 10.58 -13.37 -33.11
CA ASN A 63 9.88 -14.62 -33.44
C ASN A 63 8.35 -14.47 -33.45
N HIS A 64 7.81 -13.51 -32.70
CA HIS A 64 6.37 -13.39 -32.47
C HIS A 64 5.82 -11.98 -32.70
N GLY A 65 6.67 -11.02 -33.10
CA GLY A 65 6.25 -9.63 -33.34
C GLY A 65 5.79 -8.88 -32.09
N MET A 66 5.99 -9.46 -30.90
CA MET A 66 5.49 -8.92 -29.63
C MET A 66 6.61 -8.20 -28.89
N ARG A 67 6.44 -6.89 -28.67
CA ARG A 67 7.37 -6.10 -27.87
C ARG A 67 6.88 -6.01 -26.43
N ALA A 68 7.78 -6.24 -25.48
CA ALA A 68 7.46 -6.02 -24.07
C ALA A 68 7.12 -4.54 -23.83
N ASN A 69 5.98 -4.30 -23.19
CA ASN A 69 5.49 -2.95 -22.88
C ASN A 69 5.19 -2.88 -21.39
N TYR A 70 6.24 -2.66 -20.59
CA TYR A 70 6.12 -2.59 -19.12
C TYR A 70 5.32 -1.39 -18.62
N LYS A 71 5.14 -0.36 -19.45
CA LYS A 71 4.31 0.80 -19.10
C LYS A 71 2.82 0.49 -19.17
N ALA A 72 2.41 -0.33 -20.14
CA ALA A 72 1.01 -0.74 -20.31
C ALA A 72 0.69 -2.07 -19.63
N ALA A 73 1.72 -2.84 -19.24
CA ALA A 73 1.56 -4.11 -18.55
C ALA A 73 1.44 -3.92 -17.04
N TYR A 74 0.58 -4.73 -16.44
CA TYR A 74 0.30 -4.70 -15.00
C TYR A 74 0.02 -6.12 -14.49
N TRP A 75 0.00 -6.28 -13.18
CA TRP A 75 -0.52 -7.46 -12.54
C TRP A 75 -1.63 -7.06 -11.56
N THR A 76 -2.46 -8.03 -11.17
CA THR A 76 -3.53 -7.81 -10.20
C THR A 76 -3.26 -8.67 -8.96
N PRO A 77 -3.44 -8.15 -7.74
CA PRO A 77 -3.46 -8.93 -6.50
C PRO A 77 -4.36 -10.16 -6.61
N PRO A 78 -4.06 -11.24 -5.88
CA PRO A 78 -4.79 -12.49 -6.05
C PRO A 78 -6.21 -12.43 -5.44
N LEU A 79 -6.41 -11.68 -4.35
CA LEU A 79 -7.65 -11.72 -3.58
C LEU A 79 -8.79 -10.95 -4.27
N THR A 80 -9.96 -11.58 -4.37
CA THR A 80 -11.21 -10.89 -4.73
C THR A 80 -11.62 -9.91 -3.65
N PRO A 81 -12.49 -8.91 -3.94
CA PRO A 81 -12.93 -7.94 -2.94
C PRO A 81 -13.46 -8.58 -1.65
N LYS A 82 -14.32 -9.62 -1.78
CA LYS A 82 -14.86 -10.34 -0.63
C LYS A 82 -13.80 -11.07 0.18
N ARG A 83 -12.85 -11.74 -0.49
CA ARG A 83 -11.78 -12.47 0.21
C ARG A 83 -10.82 -11.52 0.91
N ALA A 84 -10.55 -10.35 0.34
CA ALA A 84 -9.76 -9.32 0.99
C ALA A 84 -10.50 -8.75 2.21
N PHE A 85 -11.78 -8.41 2.07
CA PHE A 85 -12.61 -7.93 3.18
C PHE A 85 -12.69 -8.93 4.35
N ASP A 86 -12.91 -10.21 4.03
CA ASP A 86 -12.98 -11.27 5.04
C ASP A 86 -11.63 -11.47 5.74
N LEU A 87 -10.53 -11.41 4.99
CA LEU A 87 -9.18 -11.56 5.53
C LEU A 87 -8.88 -10.48 6.59
N GLU A 88 -9.16 -9.21 6.26
CA GLU A 88 -8.94 -8.09 7.16
C GLU A 88 -9.89 -8.15 8.37
N SER A 89 -11.17 -8.42 8.13
CA SER A 89 -12.19 -8.52 9.19
C SER A 89 -11.84 -9.63 10.20
N GLN A 90 -11.49 -10.82 9.72
CA GLN A 90 -11.13 -11.95 10.58
C GLN A 90 -9.86 -11.70 11.41
N GLN A 91 -8.94 -10.85 10.94
CA GLN A 91 -7.80 -10.46 11.75
C GLN A 91 -8.25 -9.59 12.93
N ILE A 92 -9.12 -8.62 12.68
CA ILE A 92 -9.61 -7.69 13.70
C ILE A 92 -10.46 -8.43 14.73
N GLU A 93 -11.35 -9.32 14.29
CA GLU A 93 -12.23 -10.09 15.16
C GLU A 93 -11.47 -11.00 16.14
N LYS A 94 -10.26 -11.47 15.78
CA LYS A 94 -9.38 -12.22 16.70
C LYS A 94 -8.84 -11.39 17.86
N LEU A 95 -8.98 -10.07 17.80
CA LEU A 95 -8.67 -9.14 18.90
C LEU A 95 -9.89 -8.83 19.76
N ASP A 96 -11.02 -9.51 19.54
CA ASP A 96 -12.32 -9.24 20.17
C ASP A 96 -12.85 -7.81 19.90
N LEU A 97 -12.57 -7.28 18.72
CA LEU A 97 -13.01 -5.95 18.25
C LEU A 97 -13.96 -6.06 17.06
N ALA A 98 -14.85 -5.07 16.91
CA ALA A 98 -15.62 -4.93 15.67
C ALA A 98 -14.71 -4.47 14.52
N ALA A 99 -14.90 -5.05 13.33
CA ALA A 99 -14.09 -4.75 12.16
C ALA A 99 -14.68 -3.62 11.31
N MET A 100 -13.85 -2.64 10.96
CA MET A 100 -14.08 -1.73 9.85
C MET A 100 -12.96 -1.92 8.82
N VAL A 101 -13.30 -2.06 7.55
CA VAL A 101 -12.32 -2.31 6.48
C VAL A 101 -12.53 -1.31 5.36
N SER A 102 -11.46 -0.65 4.95
CA SER A 102 -11.43 0.25 3.81
C SER A 102 -10.43 -0.25 2.77
N LEU A 103 -10.96 -0.85 1.70
CA LEU A 103 -10.18 -1.29 0.54
C LEU A 103 -9.96 -0.12 -0.42
N THR A 104 -8.76 0.00 -0.98
CA THR A 104 -8.34 1.16 -1.79
C THR A 104 -7.53 0.69 -3.00
N ASP A 105 -8.21 0.12 -3.99
CA ASP A 105 -7.55 -0.24 -5.25
C ASP A 105 -7.05 1.02 -5.98
N HIS A 106 -6.00 0.86 -6.80
CA HIS A 106 -5.45 1.97 -7.58
C HIS A 106 -6.46 2.54 -8.56
N ASP A 107 -6.73 3.84 -8.42
CA ASP A 107 -7.46 4.69 -9.36
C ASP A 107 -8.85 4.16 -9.76
N ASN A 108 -9.48 3.32 -8.93
CA ASN A 108 -10.85 2.86 -9.10
C ASN A 108 -11.52 2.44 -7.80
N ILE A 109 -12.86 2.43 -7.80
CA ILE A 109 -13.71 2.09 -6.64
C ILE A 109 -14.52 0.80 -6.88
N ARG A 110 -14.06 -0.11 -7.73
CA ARG A 110 -14.84 -1.30 -8.09
C ARG A 110 -15.03 -2.25 -6.93
N ALA A 111 -13.98 -2.53 -6.15
CA ALA A 111 -14.07 -3.40 -4.99
C ALA A 111 -15.15 -2.95 -3.98
N PRO A 112 -15.15 -1.69 -3.49
CA PRO A 112 -16.21 -1.25 -2.57
C PRO A 112 -17.60 -1.27 -3.22
N GLN A 113 -17.73 -0.93 -4.52
CA GLN A 113 -19.02 -1.01 -5.22
C GLN A 113 -19.56 -2.44 -5.32
N ILE A 114 -18.70 -3.43 -5.58
CA ILE A 114 -19.08 -4.86 -5.60
C ILE A 114 -19.57 -5.28 -4.22
N LEU A 115 -18.85 -4.93 -3.16
CA LEU A 115 -19.17 -5.34 -1.78
C LEU A 115 -20.47 -4.70 -1.26
N GLN A 116 -20.72 -3.43 -1.61
CA GLN A 116 -21.98 -2.76 -1.29
C GLN A 116 -23.16 -3.37 -2.06
N SER A 117 -22.98 -3.63 -3.36
CA SER A 117 -24.06 -4.15 -4.23
C SER A 117 -24.47 -5.57 -3.87
N ALA A 118 -23.54 -6.38 -3.37
CA ALA A 118 -23.82 -7.74 -2.90
C ALA A 118 -24.56 -7.77 -1.54
N ALA A 119 -24.87 -6.61 -0.94
CA ALA A 119 -25.38 -6.45 0.43
C ALA A 119 -24.52 -7.17 1.49
N GLU A 120 -23.26 -7.47 1.17
CA GLU A 120 -22.33 -8.14 2.08
C GLU A 120 -21.84 -7.17 3.16
N ALA A 121 -21.61 -5.91 2.78
CA ALA A 121 -21.23 -4.83 3.69
C ALA A 121 -21.80 -3.48 3.20
N PRO A 122 -23.10 -3.19 3.39
CA PRO A 122 -23.74 -1.96 2.92
C PRO A 122 -23.13 -0.67 3.49
N SER A 123 -22.51 -0.76 4.66
CA SER A 123 -21.83 0.34 5.36
C SER A 123 -20.33 0.42 5.08
N LEU A 124 -19.80 -0.34 4.11
CA LEU A 124 -18.39 -0.31 3.74
C LEU A 124 -18.05 1.03 3.06
N PRO A 125 -16.97 1.72 3.47
CA PRO A 125 -16.61 3.02 2.90
C PRO A 125 -16.17 2.91 1.44
N VAL A 126 -16.72 3.76 0.56
CA VAL A 126 -16.26 3.86 -0.84
C VAL A 126 -14.91 4.58 -0.85
N SER A 127 -13.83 3.86 -1.18
CA SER A 127 -12.47 4.36 -1.01
C SER A 127 -11.57 3.97 -2.18
N VAL A 128 -10.51 4.74 -2.42
CA VAL A 128 -9.58 4.61 -3.54
C VAL A 128 -8.17 5.01 -3.11
N GLU A 129 -7.15 4.33 -3.63
CA GLU A 129 -5.79 4.87 -3.63
C GLU A 129 -5.59 5.63 -4.94
N TRP A 130 -5.53 6.95 -4.86
CA TRP A 130 -5.36 7.80 -6.02
C TRP A 130 -3.87 8.00 -6.34
N THR A 131 -3.48 7.62 -7.55
CA THR A 131 -2.17 7.92 -8.12
C THR A 131 -2.18 9.36 -8.64
N ALA A 132 -1.65 10.29 -7.84
CA ALA A 132 -1.61 11.71 -8.14
C ALA A 132 -0.22 12.11 -8.68
N PRO A 133 -0.08 12.43 -9.99
CA PRO A 133 1.18 12.93 -10.53
C PRO A 133 1.63 14.21 -9.81
N TYR A 134 2.92 14.27 -9.48
CA TYR A 134 3.55 15.41 -8.81
C TYR A 134 5.05 15.48 -9.15
N GLY A 135 5.45 16.54 -9.87
CA GLY A 135 6.81 16.65 -10.40
C GLY A 135 7.17 15.48 -11.33
N ASP A 136 8.34 14.88 -11.12
CA ASP A 136 8.83 13.73 -11.90
C ASP A 136 8.37 12.36 -11.37
N GLN A 137 7.41 12.34 -10.45
CA GLN A 137 6.87 11.13 -9.81
C GLN A 137 5.35 11.22 -9.64
N SER A 138 4.76 10.22 -8.99
CA SER A 138 3.42 10.34 -8.43
C SER A 138 3.45 10.04 -6.94
N PHE A 139 2.62 10.73 -6.18
CA PHE A 139 2.29 10.35 -4.82
C PHE A 139 0.99 9.56 -4.81
N HIS A 140 0.79 8.75 -3.77
CA HIS A 140 -0.48 8.07 -3.58
C HIS A 140 -1.22 8.70 -2.41
N LEU A 141 -2.49 8.99 -2.64
CA LEU A 141 -3.39 9.51 -1.62
C LEU A 141 -4.53 8.51 -1.38
N GLY A 142 -4.67 8.05 -0.14
CA GLY A 142 -5.84 7.30 0.29
C GLY A 142 -7.02 8.24 0.45
N ILE A 143 -8.02 8.13 -0.43
CA ILE A 143 -9.27 8.88 -0.30
C ILE A 143 -10.33 7.90 0.19
N HIS A 144 -10.72 8.07 1.45
CA HIS A 144 -11.62 7.16 2.14
C HIS A 144 -12.99 7.75 2.34
N ASN A 145 -14.00 6.89 2.23
CA ASN A 145 -15.41 7.18 2.53
C ASN A 145 -16.00 8.31 1.68
N LEU A 146 -15.74 8.28 0.37
CA LEU A 146 -16.40 9.12 -0.60
C LEU A 146 -17.93 8.95 -0.52
N PRO A 147 -18.72 10.04 -0.66
CA PRO A 147 -20.17 9.92 -0.69
C PRO A 147 -20.61 9.05 -1.87
N ALA A 148 -21.34 7.97 -1.60
CA ALA A 148 -21.71 6.98 -2.62
C ALA A 148 -22.45 7.59 -3.82
N ALA A 149 -23.26 8.63 -3.59
CA ALA A 149 -24.01 9.33 -4.63
C ALA A 149 -23.13 10.12 -5.62
N SER A 150 -21.95 10.57 -5.21
CA SER A 150 -21.02 11.36 -6.04
C SER A 150 -19.68 10.64 -6.31
N ALA A 151 -19.49 9.42 -5.80
CA ALA A 151 -18.23 8.69 -5.92
C ALA A 151 -17.77 8.51 -7.39
N SER A 152 -18.69 8.24 -8.32
CA SER A 152 -18.34 8.15 -9.75
C SER A 152 -17.85 9.48 -10.33
N ILE A 153 -18.44 10.60 -9.90
CA ILE A 153 -18.01 11.95 -10.32
C ILE A 153 -16.61 12.24 -9.77
N TRP A 154 -16.34 11.87 -8.52
CA TRP A 154 -15.01 11.97 -7.95
C TRP A 154 -13.99 11.17 -8.75
N MET A 155 -14.29 9.94 -9.17
CA MET A 155 -13.38 9.17 -10.01
C MET A 155 -13.06 9.85 -11.35
N GLU A 156 -14.05 10.48 -11.99
CA GLU A 156 -13.83 11.26 -13.21
C GLU A 156 -12.92 12.48 -12.95
N VAL A 157 -13.11 13.17 -11.82
CA VAL A 157 -12.29 14.31 -11.40
C VAL A 157 -10.84 13.88 -11.18
N LEU A 158 -10.61 12.81 -10.42
CA LEU A 158 -9.28 12.29 -10.12
C LEU A 158 -8.57 11.80 -11.38
N ALA A 159 -9.28 11.06 -12.25
CA ALA A 159 -8.73 10.59 -13.52
C ALA A 159 -8.37 11.73 -14.48
N SER A 160 -9.21 12.78 -14.55
CA SER A 160 -8.94 13.97 -15.36
C SER A 160 -7.66 14.68 -14.91
N TYR A 161 -7.44 14.81 -13.59
CA TYR A 161 -6.18 15.32 -13.07
C TYR A 161 -5.00 14.41 -13.41
N THR A 162 -5.11 13.10 -13.23
CA THR A 162 -4.01 12.16 -13.51
C THR A 162 -3.58 12.22 -14.98
N ILE A 163 -4.50 12.52 -15.90
CA ILE A 163 -4.19 12.74 -17.32
C ILE A 163 -3.52 14.10 -17.58
N ASN A 164 -4.02 15.16 -16.93
CA ASN A 164 -3.55 16.53 -17.13
C ASN A 164 -3.27 17.24 -15.79
N PRO A 165 -2.15 16.93 -15.13
CA PRO A 165 -1.85 17.43 -13.81
C PRO A 165 -1.50 18.92 -13.83
N SER A 166 -1.99 19.68 -12.85
CA SER A 166 -1.59 21.06 -12.59
C SER A 166 -1.72 21.38 -11.10
N GLU A 167 -0.84 22.23 -10.58
CA GLU A 167 -0.81 22.53 -9.15
C GLU A 167 -2.11 23.19 -8.66
N GLU A 168 -2.71 24.05 -9.48
CA GLU A 168 -3.99 24.70 -9.21
C GLU A 168 -5.11 23.67 -9.11
N ARG A 169 -5.15 22.72 -10.06
CA ARG A 169 -6.20 21.69 -10.07
C ARG A 169 -6.06 20.72 -8.90
N LEU A 170 -4.83 20.35 -8.53
CA LEU A 170 -4.59 19.52 -7.35
C LEU A 170 -5.12 20.20 -6.10
N LYS A 171 -4.82 21.50 -5.92
CA LYS A 171 -5.32 22.30 -4.81
C LYS A 171 -6.84 22.31 -4.75
N GLU A 172 -7.51 22.59 -5.87
CA GLU A 172 -8.97 22.58 -5.96
C GLU A 172 -9.57 21.25 -5.53
N ILE A 173 -9.00 20.14 -6.00
CA ILE A 173 -9.45 18.79 -5.67
C ILE A 173 -9.31 18.53 -4.17
N LEU A 174 -8.13 18.82 -3.58
CA LEU A 174 -7.88 18.58 -2.16
C LEU A 174 -8.76 19.46 -1.26
N VAL A 175 -8.97 20.74 -1.61
CA VAL A 175 -9.91 21.62 -0.92
C VAL A 175 -11.33 21.06 -0.96
N ALA A 176 -11.77 20.58 -2.12
CA ALA A 176 -13.12 20.05 -2.29
C ALA A 176 -13.32 18.71 -1.57
N LEU A 177 -12.29 17.85 -1.52
CA LEU A 177 -12.30 16.61 -0.72
C LEU A 177 -12.31 16.90 0.79
N ASP A 178 -11.53 17.87 1.25
CA ASP A 178 -11.58 18.32 2.66
C ASP A 178 -12.94 18.95 3.00
N ALA A 179 -13.60 19.64 2.06
CA ALA A 179 -14.93 20.20 2.32
C ALA A 179 -16.02 19.12 2.58
N GLU A 180 -15.81 17.87 2.17
CA GLU A 180 -16.68 16.75 2.49
C GLU A 180 -16.39 16.25 3.92
N PRO A 181 -17.30 16.44 4.91
CA PRO A 181 -16.99 16.23 6.33
C PRO A 181 -16.67 14.77 6.70
N GLU A 182 -17.20 13.82 5.94
CA GLU A 182 -17.03 12.39 6.20
C GLU A 182 -15.94 11.74 5.34
N VAL A 183 -15.24 12.53 4.50
CA VAL A 183 -14.11 12.06 3.69
C VAL A 183 -12.81 12.20 4.46
N LEU A 184 -11.96 11.19 4.34
CA LEU A 184 -10.62 11.18 4.91
C LEU A 184 -9.57 11.12 3.78
N VAL A 185 -8.64 12.07 3.78
CA VAL A 185 -7.53 12.16 2.84
C VAL A 185 -6.24 11.82 3.57
N VAL A 186 -5.62 10.71 3.19
CA VAL A 186 -4.38 10.19 3.78
C VAL A 186 -3.26 10.29 2.76
N PHE A 187 -2.08 10.77 3.17
CA PHE A 187 -0.88 10.64 2.35
C PHE A 187 -0.30 9.25 2.58
N ASN A 188 -0.52 8.35 1.62
CA ASN A 188 -0.08 6.96 1.70
C ASN A 188 1.44 6.88 1.51
N HIS A 189 2.07 6.01 2.32
CA HIS A 189 3.50 5.65 2.34
C HIS A 189 4.42 6.77 1.83
N PRO A 190 4.37 7.98 2.43
CA PRO A 190 4.85 9.20 1.80
C PRO A 190 6.36 9.22 1.55
N MET A 191 7.11 8.34 2.22
CA MET A 191 8.56 8.22 2.11
C MET A 191 9.02 7.12 1.15
N TRP A 192 8.09 6.45 0.46
CA TRP A 192 8.41 5.45 -0.54
C TRP A 192 8.74 6.09 -1.90
N ASP A 193 10.04 6.12 -2.24
CA ASP A 193 10.52 6.48 -3.58
C ASP A 193 10.27 5.36 -4.61
N LEU A 194 8.98 5.12 -4.92
CA LEU A 194 8.54 4.11 -5.90
C LEU A 194 9.11 4.37 -7.31
N TYR A 195 9.21 5.64 -7.68
CA TYR A 195 9.63 6.06 -9.03
C TYR A 195 11.16 6.10 -9.22
N LEU A 196 11.91 5.93 -8.12
CA LEU A 196 13.37 5.93 -8.06
C LEU A 196 13.96 7.27 -8.53
N VAL A 197 13.35 8.38 -8.12
CA VAL A 197 13.85 9.74 -8.41
C VAL A 197 15.06 10.11 -7.54
N GLY A 198 15.35 9.29 -6.54
CA GLY A 198 16.47 9.42 -5.61
C GLY A 198 16.03 10.07 -4.30
N THR A 199 16.55 9.55 -3.18
CA THR A 199 16.16 9.93 -1.81
C THR A 199 16.13 11.44 -1.56
N ARG A 200 17.14 12.18 -2.04
CA ARG A 200 17.21 13.64 -1.84
C ARG A 200 16.08 14.36 -2.57
N THR A 201 15.84 14.00 -3.83
CA THR A 201 14.78 14.59 -4.66
C THR A 201 13.40 14.23 -4.11
N HIS A 202 13.20 12.97 -3.76
CA HIS A 202 11.96 12.49 -3.17
C HIS A 202 11.64 13.23 -1.87
N ASN A 203 12.59 13.34 -0.94
CA ASN A 203 12.41 14.08 0.32
C ASN A 203 12.07 15.56 0.11
N PHE A 204 12.68 16.20 -0.89
CA PHE A 204 12.34 17.57 -1.25
C PHE A 204 10.89 17.67 -1.71
N LEU A 205 10.46 16.80 -2.64
CA LEU A 205 9.11 16.80 -3.18
C LEU A 205 8.06 16.50 -2.10
N VAL A 206 8.34 15.60 -1.15
CA VAL A 206 7.43 15.29 -0.03
C VAL A 206 7.23 16.50 0.88
N ASN A 207 8.32 17.17 1.27
CA ASN A 207 8.23 18.37 2.12
C ASN A 207 7.55 19.53 1.38
N GLU A 208 7.82 19.69 0.09
CA GLU A 208 7.17 20.70 -0.73
C GLU A 208 5.66 20.43 -0.87
N PHE A 209 5.28 19.18 -1.10
CA PHE A 209 3.88 18.76 -1.18
C PHE A 209 3.14 19.02 0.13
N ILE A 210 3.71 18.60 1.28
CA ILE A 210 3.12 18.85 2.59
C ILE A 210 3.04 20.36 2.87
N HIS A 211 4.06 21.13 2.49
CA HIS A 211 4.03 22.58 2.67
C HIS A 211 2.87 23.23 1.89
N LYS A 212 2.64 22.82 0.64
CA LYS A 212 1.60 23.38 -0.24
C LYS A 212 0.20 22.89 0.10
N TYR A 213 0.06 21.60 0.43
CA TYR A 213 -1.24 20.91 0.48
C TYR A 213 -1.59 20.31 1.83
N GLY A 214 -0.64 20.31 2.79
CA GLY A 214 -0.83 19.79 4.15
C GLY A 214 -2.10 20.25 4.87
N PRO A 215 -2.62 21.49 4.68
CA PRO A 215 -3.89 21.90 5.27
C PRO A 215 -5.10 21.01 4.91
N TRP A 216 -5.05 20.28 3.80
CA TRP A 216 -6.12 19.39 3.31
C TRP A 216 -5.73 17.91 3.34
N ILE A 217 -4.59 17.59 3.95
CA ILE A 217 -4.16 16.21 4.22
C ILE A 217 -4.44 15.93 5.70
N HIS A 218 -5.26 14.92 5.97
CA HIS A 218 -5.74 14.66 7.33
C HIS A 218 -4.77 13.81 8.15
N ALA A 219 -4.01 12.93 7.50
CA ALA A 219 -3.03 12.07 8.16
C ALA A 219 -1.92 11.59 7.21
N LEU A 220 -0.79 11.18 7.79
CA LEU A 220 0.32 10.50 7.14
C LEU A 220 0.30 9.01 7.50
N GLU A 221 0.43 8.15 6.50
CA GLU A 221 0.38 6.70 6.71
C GLU A 221 1.69 6.15 7.31
N LEU A 222 1.58 5.48 8.46
CA LEU A 222 2.52 4.43 8.83
C LEU A 222 2.09 3.15 8.11
N ASN A 223 2.99 2.57 7.32
CA ASN A 223 2.63 1.51 6.40
C ASN A 223 3.06 0.12 6.87
N GLY A 224 2.13 -0.83 6.87
CA GLY A 224 2.34 -2.20 7.36
C GLY A 224 3.25 -3.04 6.47
N LEU A 225 3.34 -2.77 5.17
CA LEU A 225 4.22 -3.46 4.24
C LEU A 225 5.66 -2.92 4.29
N ARG A 226 5.84 -1.65 4.66
CA ARG A 226 7.12 -0.94 4.54
C ARG A 226 8.13 -1.28 5.64
N HIS A 227 9.35 -0.78 5.44
CA HIS A 227 10.45 -0.91 6.39
C HIS A 227 10.28 0.03 7.58
N TRP A 228 10.91 -0.31 8.71
CA TRP A 228 10.82 0.45 9.96
C TRP A 228 11.44 1.84 9.84
N ASP A 229 12.57 1.94 9.14
CA ASP A 229 13.23 3.22 8.88
C ASP A 229 12.34 4.18 8.09
N GLU A 230 11.57 3.65 7.14
CA GLU A 230 10.62 4.45 6.37
C GLU A 230 9.51 4.97 7.27
N ASN A 231 8.89 4.11 8.08
CA ASN A 231 7.88 4.52 9.07
C ASN A 231 8.44 5.49 10.13
N ARG A 232 9.72 5.38 10.50
CA ARG A 232 10.38 6.34 11.39
C ARG A 232 10.53 7.70 10.73
N ALA A 233 10.89 7.74 9.45
CA ALA A 233 10.95 8.99 8.69
C ALA A 233 9.55 9.63 8.54
N VAL A 234 8.49 8.84 8.34
CA VAL A 234 7.11 9.36 8.34
C VAL A 234 6.74 9.96 9.70
N ARG A 235 7.13 9.32 10.81
CA ARG A 235 6.93 9.89 12.15
C ARG A 235 7.64 11.24 12.33
N GLN A 236 8.88 11.37 11.83
CA GLN A 236 9.60 12.65 11.87
C GLN A 236 8.88 13.72 11.05
N LEU A 237 8.30 13.37 9.89
CA LEU A 237 7.46 14.28 9.11
C LEU A 237 6.19 14.70 9.87
N SER A 238 5.51 13.75 10.52
CA SER A 238 4.35 14.05 11.36
C SER A 238 4.67 15.06 12.46
N GLU A 239 5.78 14.85 13.17
CA GLU A 239 6.26 15.74 14.24
C GLU A 239 6.65 17.13 13.68
N GLN A 240 7.29 17.18 12.52
CA GLN A 240 7.69 18.42 11.86
C GLN A 240 6.50 19.27 11.40
N TRP A 241 5.43 18.64 10.91
CA TRP A 241 4.31 19.32 10.24
C TRP A 241 3.01 19.37 11.07
N ASP A 242 2.99 18.82 12.30
CA ASP A 242 1.80 18.66 13.16
C ASP A 242 0.63 17.97 12.42
N ILE A 243 0.95 16.94 11.64
CA ILE A 243 -0.03 16.09 10.93
C ILE A 243 -0.12 14.75 11.65
N LEU A 244 -1.34 14.23 11.84
CA LEU A 244 -1.54 12.93 12.48
C LEU A 244 -0.88 11.80 11.71
N LEU A 245 -0.42 10.78 12.44
CA LEU A 245 -0.15 9.46 11.88
C LEU A 245 -1.44 8.65 11.81
N ILE A 246 -1.56 7.79 10.81
CA ILE A 246 -2.63 6.80 10.69
C ILE A 246 -2.06 5.46 10.20
N SER A 247 -2.73 4.35 10.48
CA SER A 247 -2.35 3.04 9.93
C SER A 247 -2.74 2.95 8.46
N GLY A 248 -1.98 2.15 7.72
CA GLY A 248 -2.46 1.53 6.50
C GLY A 248 -1.51 0.43 6.03
N GLY A 249 -2.04 -0.56 5.33
CA GLY A 249 -1.32 -1.82 5.15
C GLY A 249 -0.59 -1.98 3.83
N ASP A 250 -1.04 -1.32 2.76
CA ASP A 250 -0.58 -1.52 1.37
C ASP A 250 -0.52 -3.02 1.00
N ARG A 251 -1.48 -3.80 1.51
CA ARG A 251 -1.46 -5.25 1.33
C ARG A 251 -1.82 -5.62 -0.09
N HIS A 252 -0.92 -6.41 -0.67
CA HIS A 252 -1.08 -7.03 -1.98
C HIS A 252 -1.18 -8.56 -1.96
N GLY A 253 -0.67 -9.21 -0.91
CA GLY A 253 -0.64 -10.67 -0.76
C GLY A 253 -1.80 -11.27 0.05
N LEU A 254 -1.59 -12.43 0.66
CA LEU A 254 -2.58 -13.15 1.49
C LEU A 254 -2.39 -12.96 3.00
N GLU A 255 -1.32 -12.28 3.43
CA GLU A 255 -1.16 -11.87 4.82
C GLU A 255 -1.98 -10.60 5.08
N PRO A 256 -2.83 -10.52 6.12
CA PRO A 256 -3.60 -9.32 6.43
C PRO A 256 -2.70 -8.13 6.81
N ASN A 257 -3.27 -6.92 6.78
CA ASN A 257 -2.54 -5.70 7.12
C ASN A 257 -1.78 -5.82 8.44
N ALA A 258 -0.51 -5.38 8.45
CA ALA A 258 0.37 -5.53 9.61
C ALA A 258 0.19 -4.42 10.66
N ASN A 259 -0.77 -3.52 10.43
CA ASN A 259 -1.15 -2.45 11.33
C ASN A 259 -2.65 -2.17 11.21
N LEU A 260 -3.22 -1.63 12.28
CA LEU A 260 -4.63 -1.29 12.41
C LEU A 260 -4.76 0.04 13.14
N ASN A 261 -5.85 0.76 12.92
CA ASN A 261 -6.26 1.87 13.79
C ASN A 261 -7.23 1.36 14.85
N LEU A 262 -6.93 1.57 16.12
CA LEU A 262 -7.83 1.30 17.24
C LEU A 262 -8.73 2.51 17.47
N THR A 263 -10.02 2.29 17.66
CA THR A 263 -11.01 3.37 17.81
C THR A 263 -12.21 2.94 18.66
N ASN A 264 -12.97 3.92 19.16
CA ASN A 264 -14.27 3.70 19.79
C ASN A 264 -15.45 4.07 18.86
N ALA A 265 -15.15 4.56 17.66
CA ALA A 265 -16.12 4.82 16.61
C ALA A 265 -16.92 3.56 16.24
N THR A 266 -18.21 3.73 15.99
CA THR A 266 -19.14 2.68 15.58
C THR A 266 -19.50 2.75 14.10
N SER A 267 -19.09 3.83 13.42
CA SER A 267 -19.17 3.99 11.97
C SER A 267 -17.87 4.57 11.40
N PHE A 268 -17.66 4.43 10.09
CA PHE A 268 -16.49 5.03 9.45
C PHE A 268 -16.53 6.57 9.53
N SER A 269 -17.72 7.19 9.41
CA SER A 269 -17.88 8.64 9.55
C SER A 269 -17.50 9.14 10.95
N GLU A 270 -17.81 8.39 12.01
CA GLU A 270 -17.33 8.68 13.37
C GLU A 270 -15.79 8.53 13.47
N PHE A 271 -15.20 7.52 12.84
CA PHE A 271 -13.75 7.37 12.79
C PHE A 271 -13.08 8.54 12.05
N VAL A 272 -13.65 9.01 10.94
CA VAL A 272 -13.18 10.21 10.24
C VAL A 272 -13.25 11.44 11.13
N HIS A 273 -14.30 11.59 11.94
CA HIS A 273 -14.42 12.68 12.92
C HIS A 273 -13.31 12.62 14.00
N GLU A 274 -13.01 11.44 14.56
CA GLU A 274 -11.91 11.28 15.52
C GLU A 274 -10.56 11.74 14.94
N ILE A 275 -10.28 11.39 13.68
CA ILE A 275 -9.03 11.76 13.01
C ILE A 275 -9.02 13.26 12.67
N ARG A 276 -10.07 13.78 12.03
CA ARG A 276 -10.07 15.14 11.49
C ARG A 276 -10.30 16.20 12.57
N VAL A 277 -11.25 15.97 13.46
CA VAL A 277 -11.74 16.96 14.41
C VAL A 277 -11.09 16.77 15.77
N GLU A 278 -11.11 15.56 16.32
CA GLU A 278 -10.49 15.29 17.63
C GLU A 278 -8.96 15.24 17.56
N LYS A 279 -8.41 15.08 16.35
CA LYS A 279 -6.98 14.98 16.09
C LYS A 279 -6.34 13.87 16.93
N LYS A 280 -7.00 12.69 16.99
CA LYS A 280 -6.52 11.50 17.70
C LYS A 280 -6.39 10.32 16.77
N SER A 281 -5.33 9.53 16.93
CA SER A 281 -5.11 8.29 16.18
C SER A 281 -4.32 7.30 17.03
N ASP A 282 -4.92 6.15 17.35
CA ASP A 282 -4.27 5.04 18.02
C ASP A 282 -3.95 3.95 16.98
N ILE A 283 -2.67 3.67 16.77
CA ILE A 283 -2.17 2.73 15.77
C ILE A 283 -1.63 1.49 16.49
N LEU A 284 -2.06 0.32 16.08
CA LEU A 284 -1.57 -0.97 16.56
C LEU A 284 -0.83 -1.70 15.46
N PHE A 285 0.45 -1.99 15.67
CA PHE A 285 1.18 -2.92 14.82
C PHE A 285 0.95 -4.37 15.28
N MET A 286 0.69 -5.24 14.31
CA MET A 286 0.40 -6.66 14.47
C MET A 286 1.68 -7.50 14.46
N PRO A 287 1.73 -8.66 15.15
CA PRO A 287 2.96 -9.44 15.33
C PRO A 287 3.72 -9.78 14.05
N GLN A 288 3.02 -9.95 12.91
CA GLN A 288 3.69 -10.18 11.64
C GLN A 288 4.63 -9.05 11.21
N TYR A 289 4.42 -7.80 11.65
CA TYR A 289 5.33 -6.70 11.35
C TYR A 289 6.71 -6.87 12.00
N ALA A 290 6.79 -7.62 13.10
CA ALA A 290 8.04 -7.96 13.78
C ALA A 290 8.94 -8.92 12.98
N GLU A 291 8.41 -9.53 11.91
CA GLU A 291 9.20 -10.37 11.02
C GLU A 291 10.12 -9.53 10.12
N PRO A 292 11.31 -10.07 9.77
CA PRO A 292 12.26 -9.37 8.90
C PRO A 292 11.61 -8.88 7.63
N TRP A 293 11.80 -7.61 7.30
CA TRP A 293 11.10 -6.97 6.17
C TRP A 293 11.34 -7.71 4.85
N LYS A 294 12.59 -8.13 4.56
CA LYS A 294 12.95 -8.93 3.38
C LYS A 294 12.14 -10.23 3.29
N HIS A 295 11.87 -10.86 4.43
CA HIS A 295 11.04 -12.07 4.49
C HIS A 295 9.57 -11.78 4.18
N ARG A 296 9.02 -10.68 4.73
CA ARG A 296 7.65 -10.22 4.41
C ARG A 296 7.50 -9.89 2.93
N MET A 297 8.48 -9.20 2.33
CA MET A 297 8.49 -8.91 0.89
C MET A 297 8.53 -10.19 0.05
N LEU A 298 9.36 -11.17 0.43
CA LEU A 298 9.40 -12.46 -0.24
C LEU A 298 8.04 -13.17 -0.18
N ARG A 299 7.35 -13.16 0.96
CA ARG A 299 6.02 -13.78 1.09
C ARG A 299 5.00 -13.09 0.18
N SER A 300 4.97 -11.76 0.16
CA SER A 300 4.09 -10.99 -0.74
C SER A 300 4.38 -11.31 -2.22
N ALA A 301 5.66 -11.35 -2.61
CA ALA A 301 6.07 -11.72 -3.96
C ALA A 301 5.68 -13.16 -4.33
N VAL A 302 5.80 -14.10 -3.40
CA VAL A 302 5.37 -15.48 -3.58
C VAL A 302 3.87 -15.58 -3.77
N ASP A 303 3.08 -14.80 -3.03
CA ASP A 303 1.62 -14.77 -3.19
C ASP A 303 1.21 -14.24 -4.58
N ALA A 304 1.86 -13.17 -5.07
CA ALA A 304 1.61 -12.65 -6.40
C ALA A 304 1.79 -13.73 -7.50
N ILE A 305 2.84 -14.56 -7.36
CA ILE A 305 3.20 -15.56 -8.36
C ILE A 305 2.69 -16.98 -8.06
N ARG A 306 1.96 -17.23 -6.96
CA ARG A 306 1.48 -18.58 -6.59
C ARG A 306 0.28 -19.00 -7.44
N ASP A 307 0.08 -20.30 -7.62
CA ASP A 307 -1.16 -20.82 -8.19
C ASP A 307 -2.19 -21.08 -7.09
N TYR A 308 -3.43 -20.66 -7.33
CA TYR A 308 -4.55 -20.81 -6.40
C TYR A 308 -5.69 -21.60 -7.06
N PRO A 309 -5.71 -22.94 -6.92
CA PRO A 309 -6.73 -23.79 -7.54
C PRO A 309 -8.17 -23.42 -7.14
N ASP A 310 -8.35 -22.96 -5.90
CA ASP A 310 -9.66 -22.63 -5.32
C ASP A 310 -10.15 -21.21 -5.68
N PHE A 311 -9.43 -20.51 -6.57
CA PHE A 311 -9.81 -19.17 -7.03
C PHE A 311 -10.71 -19.28 -8.27
N PRO A 312 -11.48 -18.23 -8.59
CA PRO A 312 -12.28 -18.19 -9.83
C PRO A 312 -11.46 -18.52 -11.07
N GLN A 313 -12.11 -19.08 -12.10
CA GLN A 313 -11.47 -19.31 -13.39
C GLN A 313 -10.96 -17.97 -13.95
N GLY A 314 -9.74 -17.96 -14.49
CA GLY A 314 -9.09 -16.73 -14.97
C GLY A 314 -8.30 -15.97 -13.91
N SER A 315 -8.23 -16.44 -12.65
CA SER A 315 -7.37 -15.85 -11.62
C SER A 315 -6.56 -16.88 -10.83
N ARG A 316 -6.51 -18.14 -11.29
CA ARG A 316 -5.85 -19.24 -10.57
C ARG A 316 -4.34 -19.20 -10.74
N ARG A 317 -3.84 -19.04 -11.96
CA ARG A 317 -2.40 -19.00 -12.24
C ARG A 317 -1.87 -17.58 -12.26
N TRP A 318 -0.58 -17.42 -12.00
CA TRP A 318 0.08 -16.11 -12.05
C TRP A 318 -0.06 -15.45 -13.43
N ASP A 319 0.08 -16.20 -14.52
CA ASP A 319 0.00 -15.69 -15.89
C ASP A 319 -1.43 -15.34 -16.33
N GLN A 320 -2.44 -15.71 -15.54
CA GLN A 320 -3.82 -15.24 -15.71
C GLN A 320 -4.06 -13.91 -14.98
N ARG A 321 -3.19 -13.53 -14.05
CA ARG A 321 -3.25 -12.30 -13.25
C ARG A 321 -2.21 -11.26 -13.68
N VAL A 322 -1.40 -11.55 -14.68
CA VAL A 322 -0.48 -10.61 -15.30
C VAL A 322 -0.99 -10.30 -16.69
N PHE A 323 -1.06 -9.02 -17.04
CA PHE A 323 -1.68 -8.51 -18.24
C PHE A 323 -0.67 -7.72 -19.06
N HIS A 324 -0.73 -7.87 -20.38
CA HIS A 324 0.12 -7.17 -21.34
C HIS A 324 -0.69 -6.91 -22.64
N PRO A 325 -0.45 -5.80 -23.35
CA PRO A 325 -1.09 -5.54 -24.64
C PRO A 325 -0.59 -6.50 -25.73
N ASP A 326 -1.51 -7.10 -26.48
CA ASP A 326 -1.18 -7.87 -27.68
C ASP A 326 -0.60 -6.99 -28.81
N ALA A 327 -0.33 -7.59 -29.98
CA ALA A 327 0.23 -6.89 -31.13
C ALA A 327 -0.66 -5.75 -31.65
N ASP A 328 -1.97 -5.81 -31.40
CA ASP A 328 -2.94 -4.78 -31.78
C ASP A 328 -3.15 -3.74 -30.64
N GLY A 329 -2.44 -3.89 -29.53
CA GLY A 329 -2.54 -3.02 -28.36
C GLY A 329 -3.67 -3.39 -27.39
N VAL A 330 -4.37 -4.51 -27.60
CA VAL A 330 -5.47 -4.96 -26.74
C VAL A 330 -4.89 -5.67 -25.52
N VAL A 331 -5.23 -5.19 -24.33
CA VAL A 331 -4.77 -5.78 -23.06
C VAL A 331 -5.39 -7.17 -22.88
N ARG A 332 -4.54 -8.18 -22.65
CA ARG A 332 -4.93 -9.57 -22.38
C ARG A 332 -4.12 -10.17 -21.23
N PRO A 333 -4.63 -11.19 -20.53
CA PRO A 333 -3.80 -11.96 -19.61
C PRO A 333 -2.67 -12.66 -20.38
N LEU A 334 -1.50 -12.77 -19.78
CA LEU A 334 -0.33 -13.41 -20.39
C LEU A 334 -0.62 -14.86 -20.82
N SER A 335 -1.51 -15.56 -20.10
CA SER A 335 -1.96 -16.91 -20.45
C SER A 335 -2.48 -17.04 -21.88
N ASP A 336 -3.04 -15.96 -22.43
CA ASP A 336 -3.63 -15.92 -23.77
C ASP A 336 -2.61 -15.47 -24.83
N LEU A 337 -1.47 -14.93 -24.39
CA LEU A 337 -0.41 -14.38 -25.24
C LEU A 337 0.72 -15.38 -25.49
N TRP A 338 0.74 -16.50 -24.77
CA TRP A 338 1.73 -17.54 -24.97
C TRP A 338 1.50 -18.28 -26.30
N PRO A 339 2.45 -18.25 -27.25
CA PRO A 339 2.27 -18.88 -28.57
C PRO A 339 1.95 -20.38 -28.49
N ASP A 340 2.58 -21.08 -27.54
CA ASP A 340 2.40 -22.52 -27.31
C ASP A 340 1.41 -22.81 -26.16
N GLY A 341 0.63 -21.81 -25.73
CA GLY A 341 -0.30 -21.90 -24.59
C GLY A 341 0.37 -22.04 -23.21
N THR A 342 1.71 -21.97 -23.14
CA THR A 342 2.48 -22.11 -21.90
C THR A 342 3.59 -21.06 -21.80
N ALA A 343 3.88 -20.62 -20.57
CA ALA A 343 4.94 -19.65 -20.33
C ALA A 343 6.34 -20.22 -20.69
N PRO A 344 7.26 -19.40 -21.23
CA PRO A 344 8.61 -19.83 -21.58
C PRO A 344 9.33 -20.49 -20.41
N ALA A 345 10.09 -21.57 -20.69
CA ALA A 345 10.79 -22.35 -19.66
C ALA A 345 11.69 -21.51 -18.74
N ALA A 346 12.32 -20.45 -19.26
CA ALA A 346 13.12 -19.53 -18.45
C ALA A 346 12.29 -18.79 -17.40
N MET A 347 11.09 -18.31 -17.76
CA MET A 347 10.17 -17.65 -16.82
C MET A 347 9.62 -18.67 -15.81
N THR A 348 9.20 -19.84 -16.28
CA THR A 348 8.72 -20.93 -15.43
C THR A 348 9.79 -21.36 -14.41
N CYS A 349 11.05 -21.45 -14.82
CA CYS A 349 12.17 -21.76 -13.93
C CYS A 349 12.39 -20.65 -12.90
N GLY A 350 12.44 -19.37 -13.33
CA GLY A 350 12.61 -18.23 -12.43
C GLY A 350 11.50 -18.14 -11.38
N ILE A 351 10.25 -18.29 -11.78
CA ILE A 351 9.09 -18.34 -10.87
C ILE A 351 9.19 -19.56 -9.94
N GLY A 352 9.62 -20.71 -10.45
CA GLY A 352 9.86 -21.90 -9.65
C GLY A 352 10.88 -21.68 -8.53
N VAL A 353 11.97 -20.95 -8.81
CA VAL A 353 12.99 -20.58 -7.82
C VAL A 353 12.37 -19.70 -6.73
N VAL A 354 11.66 -18.63 -7.10
CA VAL A 354 11.05 -17.73 -6.11
C VAL A 354 10.00 -18.46 -5.27
N ARG A 355 9.15 -19.28 -5.90
CA ARG A 355 8.17 -20.13 -5.18
C ARG A 355 8.86 -21.08 -4.20
N MET A 356 10.01 -21.65 -4.56
CA MET A 356 10.80 -22.53 -3.69
C MET A 356 11.36 -21.77 -2.48
N MET A 357 11.83 -20.53 -2.68
CA MET A 357 12.30 -19.67 -1.56
C MET A 357 11.20 -19.42 -0.53
N GLY A 358 9.93 -19.38 -0.96
CA GLY A 358 8.77 -19.25 -0.07
C GLY A 358 8.33 -20.52 0.66
N LYS A 359 8.93 -21.69 0.40
CA LYS A 359 8.49 -22.97 1.01
C LYS A 359 9.11 -23.20 2.39
N GLY A 360 8.26 -23.57 3.36
CA GLY A 360 8.58 -24.16 4.67
C GLY A 360 10.00 -23.93 5.18
N VAL A 361 10.86 -24.94 5.04
CA VAL A 361 12.24 -24.93 5.57
C VAL A 361 13.11 -23.82 4.96
N VAL A 362 13.01 -23.58 3.64
CA VAL A 362 13.80 -22.56 2.96
C VAL A 362 13.39 -21.16 3.42
N SER A 363 12.08 -20.93 3.53
CA SER A 363 11.53 -19.68 4.04
C SER A 363 11.93 -19.42 5.49
N GLN A 364 11.96 -20.45 6.33
CA GLN A 364 12.44 -20.37 7.72
C GLN A 364 13.93 -20.05 7.79
N LEU A 365 14.76 -20.66 6.94
CA LEU A 365 16.18 -20.34 6.86
C LEU A 365 16.42 -18.88 6.44
N PHE A 366 15.66 -18.39 5.46
CA PHE A 366 15.72 -16.98 5.07
C PHE A 366 15.26 -16.04 6.18
N ARG A 367 14.19 -16.40 6.89
CA ARG A 367 13.72 -15.66 8.07
C ARG A 367 14.82 -15.55 9.12
N MET A 368 15.55 -16.63 9.41
CA MET A 368 16.69 -16.62 10.34
C MET A 368 17.91 -15.87 9.80
N ALA A 369 18.21 -16.01 8.50
CA ALA A 369 19.36 -15.34 7.89
C ALA A 369 19.16 -13.83 7.77
N TRP A 370 17.91 -13.38 7.62
CA TRP A 370 17.54 -11.97 7.57
C TRP A 370 17.07 -11.42 8.91
N SER A 371 17.04 -12.22 9.99
CA SER A 371 16.83 -11.68 11.33
C SER A 371 18.09 -10.94 11.75
N GLU A 372 18.24 -9.70 11.31
CA GLU A 372 19.28 -8.81 11.79
C GLU A 372 18.92 -8.44 13.23
N SER A 373 19.71 -8.91 14.19
CA SER A 373 19.50 -8.72 15.64
C SER A 373 19.53 -7.24 16.09
N HIS A 374 19.89 -6.34 15.17
CA HIS A 374 19.77 -4.88 15.31
C HIS A 374 18.31 -4.41 15.18
N GLU A 375 17.56 -4.93 14.21
CA GLU A 375 16.17 -4.54 13.91
C GLU A 375 15.26 -4.79 15.12
N LEU A 376 15.42 -5.92 15.80
CA LEU A 376 14.65 -6.28 16.99
C LEU A 376 15.06 -5.47 18.24
N ARG A 377 16.33 -5.07 18.35
CA ARG A 377 16.83 -4.28 19.51
C ARG A 377 16.52 -2.80 19.38
N GLU A 378 16.54 -2.22 18.19
CA GLU A 378 16.05 -0.85 17.96
C GLU A 378 14.53 -0.76 18.12
N ALA A 379 13.78 -1.77 17.64
CA ALA A 379 12.34 -1.91 17.85
C ALA A 379 11.92 -1.94 19.34
N LEU A 380 12.82 -2.37 20.23
CA LEU A 380 12.58 -2.46 21.67
C LEU A 380 13.28 -1.33 22.47
N GLY A 381 14.35 -0.74 21.93
CA GLY A 381 15.26 0.15 22.64
C GLY A 381 14.90 1.63 22.60
N GLU A 382 14.35 2.14 21.49
CA GLU A 382 14.08 3.58 21.35
C GLU A 382 12.68 4.01 21.79
N PHE A 383 11.73 3.09 21.89
CA PHE A 383 10.34 3.40 22.29
C PHE A 383 10.14 3.64 23.80
N ASN A 384 11.20 3.45 24.61
CA ASN A 384 11.21 3.70 26.06
C ASN A 384 12.01 4.96 26.46
N ALA A 385 12.61 5.69 25.52
CA ALA A 385 13.36 6.89 25.86
C ALA A 385 12.39 8.10 25.97
N PRO A 386 12.28 8.77 27.14
CA PRO A 386 11.63 10.08 27.18
C PRO A 386 12.41 11.05 26.27
N ALA A 387 11.69 11.92 25.57
CA ALA A 387 12.28 12.93 24.71
C ALA A 387 13.41 13.68 25.44
N PRO A 388 14.57 13.93 24.79
CA PRO A 388 15.63 14.69 25.43
C PRO A 388 15.10 16.07 25.79
N VAL A 389 15.12 16.40 27.08
CA VAL A 389 14.83 17.74 27.57
C VAL A 389 15.85 18.68 26.95
N THR A 390 15.39 19.51 26.01
CA THR A 390 16.18 20.60 25.45
C THR A 390 16.47 21.59 26.57
N THR A 391 17.65 21.47 27.16
CA THR A 391 18.16 22.50 28.07
C THR A 391 18.49 23.71 27.21
N CYS A 392 17.65 24.74 27.32
CA CYS A 392 17.92 26.05 26.77
C CYS A 392 19.21 26.56 27.41
N LEU A 393 20.29 26.62 26.63
CA LEU A 393 21.47 27.37 27.01
C LEU A 393 21.10 28.85 26.96
N GLU A 394 21.04 29.47 28.15
CA GLU A 394 20.94 30.91 28.32
C GLU A 394 22.11 31.59 27.59
N ALA A 395 21.78 32.55 26.73
CA ALA A 395 22.74 33.45 26.12
C ALA A 395 23.22 34.46 27.17
N PRO A 396 24.53 34.73 27.29
CA PRO A 396 24.99 35.86 28.07
C PRO A 396 24.84 37.14 27.24
N THR A 397 24.26 38.17 27.84
CA THR A 397 24.38 39.58 27.42
C THR A 397 24.77 40.42 28.64
N PRO A 398 25.41 41.57 28.48
CA PRO A 398 26.20 42.09 27.35
C PRO A 398 27.72 41.95 27.55
#